data_AF-C9L7L2-F1
#
_entry.id   AF-C9L7L2-F1
#
_cell.length_a   1.000
_cell.length_b   1.000
_cell.length_c   1.000
_cell.angle_alpha   90.00
_cell.angle_beta   90.00
_cell.angle_gamma   90.00
#
_symmetry.space_group_name_H-M   'P 1'
#
loop_
_entity.id
_entity.type
_entity.pdbx_description
1 polymer ?
#
loop_
_entity_poly.entity_id
_entity_poly.type
_entity_poly.pdbx_seq_one_letter_code
_entity_poly.pdbx_strand_id
1 'polypeptide(L)'
;MNEFKKGDIIKGINKRYLHTNKDMKKAIVTDILSGNMMKIKILDHENKNTIGHFFTVDNTDQFFELISNKEIHITLDDTTTIAILKENGKVVKRSEAKLHPDDTFDFETGVNVVMDRLFNRENKSTDTSAPVADKHLHLKINGKDLGVLGSPVNKTDVFGEQLHVGDTVQYLEKGTTSGDLISVGNAVVISNEELVLFNGDKENIKRRNLPFMLSESYTKRKLGHRYPYTDIRVGYLAWEVNIWID
;
A
#
# COMPACT_ATOMS: atom_id res chain seq x y z
N MET A 1 -27.39 -11.68 -14.92
CA MET A 1 -27.26 -13.13 -14.74
C MET A 1 -25.78 -13.43 -14.85
N ASN A 2 -25.15 -13.89 -13.78
CA ASN A 2 -23.77 -14.31 -13.84
C ASN A 2 -23.72 -15.75 -14.38
N GLU A 3 -23.01 -15.94 -15.48
CA GLU A 3 -22.75 -17.25 -16.06
C GLU A 3 -21.44 -17.81 -15.48
N PHE A 4 -21.50 -19.02 -14.95
CA PHE A 4 -20.32 -19.77 -14.53
C PHE A 4 -19.51 -20.23 -15.74
N LYS A 5 -18.22 -20.46 -15.52
CA LYS A 5 -17.25 -20.85 -16.54
C LYS A 5 -16.64 -22.20 -16.20
N LYS A 6 -16.14 -22.89 -17.22
CA LYS A 6 -15.37 -24.13 -17.04
C LYS A 6 -14.21 -23.89 -16.05
N GLY A 7 -14.13 -24.76 -15.04
CA GLY A 7 -13.15 -24.67 -13.95
C GLY A 7 -13.69 -24.01 -12.68
N ASP A 8 -14.83 -23.33 -12.72
CA ASP A 8 -15.43 -22.73 -11.54
C ASP A 8 -15.85 -23.81 -10.54
N ILE A 9 -15.62 -23.53 -9.26
CA ILE A 9 -16.10 -24.36 -8.15
C ILE A 9 -17.36 -23.71 -7.60
N ILE A 10 -18.45 -24.44 -7.51
CA ILE A 10 -19.78 -23.93 -7.13
C ILE A 10 -20.40 -24.76 -6.00
N LYS A 11 -21.32 -24.17 -5.24
CA LYS A 11 -22.23 -24.87 -4.31
C LYS A 11 -23.66 -24.69 -4.78
N GLY A 12 -24.54 -25.62 -4.43
CA GLY A 12 -25.97 -25.41 -4.60
C GLY A 12 -26.51 -24.50 -3.50
N ILE A 13 -27.48 -23.65 -3.82
CA ILE A 13 -28.14 -22.75 -2.87
C ILE A 13 -29.66 -22.95 -2.80
N ASN A 14 -30.22 -23.73 -3.72
CA ASN A 14 -31.66 -23.97 -3.82
C ASN A 14 -32.01 -25.44 -3.50
N LYS A 15 -33.22 -25.71 -2.98
CA LYS A 15 -33.74 -27.06 -2.71
C LYS A 15 -34.47 -27.71 -3.91
N ARG A 16 -34.64 -27.01 -5.04
CA ARG A 16 -35.44 -27.47 -6.19
C ARG A 16 -34.94 -28.78 -6.79
N TYR A 17 -33.63 -28.99 -6.86
CA TYR A 17 -33.04 -30.18 -7.46
C TYR A 17 -32.89 -31.33 -6.45
N LEU A 18 -32.91 -32.57 -6.94
CA LEU A 18 -32.77 -33.75 -6.09
C LEU A 18 -31.32 -33.93 -5.58
N HIS A 19 -30.33 -33.67 -6.44
CA HIS A 19 -28.91 -33.92 -6.16
C HIS A 19 -28.01 -32.69 -6.29
N THR A 20 -28.42 -31.68 -7.06
CA THR A 20 -27.64 -30.44 -7.28
C THR A 20 -28.29 -29.30 -6.51
N ASN A 21 -28.49 -29.49 -5.21
CA ASN A 21 -29.22 -28.61 -4.33
C ASN A 21 -28.33 -28.05 -3.20
N LYS A 22 -28.90 -27.36 -2.22
CA LYS A 22 -28.19 -26.81 -1.05
C LYS A 22 -27.34 -27.81 -0.24
N ASP A 23 -27.56 -29.11 -0.42
CA ASP A 23 -26.81 -30.16 0.27
C ASP A 23 -25.54 -30.53 -0.53
N MET A 24 -25.42 -30.08 -1.78
CA MET A 24 -24.21 -30.07 -2.61
C MET A 24 -23.28 -28.93 -2.18
N LYS A 25 -22.24 -29.25 -1.42
CA LYS A 25 -21.30 -28.28 -0.86
C LYS A 25 -20.21 -27.85 -1.83
N LYS A 26 -19.81 -28.74 -2.76
CA LYS A 26 -18.85 -28.41 -3.83
C LYS A 26 -19.14 -29.22 -5.10
N ALA A 27 -19.10 -28.55 -6.23
CA ALA A 27 -19.01 -29.15 -7.55
C ALA A 27 -18.09 -28.32 -8.44
N ILE A 28 -17.41 -28.97 -9.39
CA ILE A 28 -16.61 -28.28 -10.42
C ILE A 28 -17.40 -28.23 -11.73
N VAL A 29 -17.42 -27.06 -12.37
CA VAL A 29 -17.95 -26.90 -13.73
C VAL A 29 -16.95 -27.51 -14.70
N THR A 30 -17.31 -28.61 -15.33
CA THR A 30 -16.41 -29.34 -16.24
C THR A 30 -16.55 -28.87 -17.67
N ASP A 31 -17.75 -28.44 -18.10
CA ASP A 31 -18.00 -27.93 -19.46
C ASP A 31 -19.19 -26.95 -19.50
N ILE A 32 -19.18 -26.04 -20.48
CA ILE A 32 -20.30 -25.16 -20.84
C ILE A 32 -20.94 -25.70 -22.11
N LEU A 33 -22.26 -25.86 -22.10
CA LEU A 33 -23.05 -26.46 -23.18
C LEU A 33 -23.94 -25.41 -23.85
N SER A 34 -24.42 -25.72 -25.06
CA SER A 34 -25.41 -24.89 -25.76
C SER A 34 -26.71 -24.77 -24.96
N GLY A 35 -27.39 -23.63 -25.08
CA GLY A 35 -28.69 -23.43 -24.42
C GLY A 35 -28.61 -23.04 -22.94
N ASN A 36 -27.52 -22.36 -22.53
CA ASN A 36 -27.30 -21.89 -21.16
C ASN A 36 -27.26 -23.02 -20.11
N MET A 37 -26.73 -24.19 -20.48
CA MET A 37 -26.52 -25.31 -19.58
C MET A 37 -25.03 -25.48 -19.27
N MET A 38 -24.73 -26.07 -18.12
CA MET A 38 -23.38 -26.47 -17.73
C MET A 38 -23.36 -27.91 -17.24
N LYS A 39 -22.22 -28.59 -17.47
CA LYS A 39 -21.95 -29.89 -16.89
C LYS A 39 -21.09 -29.72 -15.64
N ILE A 40 -21.53 -30.32 -14.54
CA ILE A 40 -20.84 -30.23 -13.26
C ILE A 40 -20.50 -31.62 -12.73
N LYS A 41 -19.40 -31.73 -11.99
CA LYS A 41 -19.04 -32.93 -11.23
C LYS A 41 -19.12 -32.62 -9.74
N ILE A 42 -19.92 -33.38 -9.00
CA ILE A 42 -20.05 -33.21 -7.55
C ILE A 42 -18.76 -33.67 -6.87
N LEU A 43 -18.19 -32.82 -6.03
CA LEU A 43 -16.97 -33.07 -5.26
C LEU A 43 -17.27 -33.25 -3.76
N ASP A 44 -18.33 -32.64 -3.27
CA ASP A 44 -18.76 -32.72 -1.87
C ASP A 44 -20.27 -32.54 -1.74
N HIS A 45 -20.93 -33.47 -1.03
CA HIS A 45 -22.37 -33.47 -0.81
C HIS A 45 -22.71 -34.28 0.45
N GLU A 46 -23.75 -33.87 1.18
CA GLU A 46 -24.29 -34.62 2.34
C GLU A 46 -24.68 -36.08 2.00
N ASN A 47 -25.13 -36.37 0.78
CA ASN A 47 -25.37 -37.71 0.28
C ASN A 47 -24.11 -38.23 -0.44
N LYS A 48 -23.35 -39.08 0.23
CA LYS A 48 -22.08 -39.61 -0.30
C LYS A 48 -22.21 -40.35 -1.64
N ASN A 49 -23.39 -40.89 -1.95
CA ASN A 49 -23.63 -41.64 -3.19
C ASN A 49 -23.65 -40.75 -4.45
N THR A 50 -23.74 -39.42 -4.30
CA THR A 50 -23.73 -38.49 -5.44
C THR A 50 -22.34 -37.94 -5.73
N ILE A 51 -21.37 -38.11 -4.81
CA ILE A 51 -20.01 -37.61 -4.96
C ILE A 51 -19.32 -38.33 -6.13
N GLY A 52 -18.68 -37.56 -7.00
CA GLY A 52 -18.01 -38.04 -8.20
C GLY A 52 -18.90 -38.14 -9.45
N HIS A 53 -20.23 -38.08 -9.29
CA HIS A 53 -21.17 -38.12 -10.41
C HIS A 53 -21.26 -36.78 -11.15
N PHE A 54 -21.64 -36.85 -12.42
CA PHE A 54 -21.82 -35.71 -13.29
C PHE A 54 -23.30 -35.40 -13.50
N PHE A 55 -23.64 -34.11 -13.55
CA PHE A 55 -24.99 -33.64 -13.82
C PHE A 55 -24.96 -32.48 -14.83
N THR A 56 -26.00 -32.39 -15.65
CA THR A 56 -26.24 -31.25 -16.53
C THR A 56 -27.31 -30.37 -15.89
N VAL A 57 -26.99 -29.09 -15.69
CA VAL A 57 -27.83 -28.14 -14.96
C VAL A 57 -27.85 -26.78 -15.67
N ASP A 58 -28.81 -25.94 -15.32
CA ASP A 58 -28.87 -24.57 -15.85
C ASP A 58 -27.68 -23.75 -15.35
N ASN A 59 -27.01 -23.03 -16.26
CA ASN A 59 -25.92 -22.13 -15.93
C ASN A 59 -26.49 -20.80 -15.40
N THR A 60 -26.85 -20.79 -14.12
CA THR A 60 -27.47 -19.63 -13.50
C THR A 60 -27.15 -19.50 -12.02
N ASP A 61 -26.89 -18.26 -11.61
CA ASP A 61 -26.74 -17.82 -10.23
C ASP A 61 -28.01 -17.96 -9.37
N GLN A 62 -29.15 -18.33 -9.96
CA GLN A 62 -30.38 -18.60 -9.21
C GLN A 62 -30.32 -19.90 -8.39
N PHE A 63 -29.52 -20.88 -8.82
CA PHE A 63 -29.46 -22.21 -8.20
C PHE A 63 -28.09 -22.53 -7.60
N PHE A 64 -27.05 -21.82 -8.06
CA PHE A 64 -25.68 -22.06 -7.67
C PHE A 64 -24.99 -20.76 -7.26
N GLU A 65 -23.97 -20.89 -6.42
CA GLU A 65 -23.10 -19.79 -6.03
C GLU A 65 -21.65 -20.19 -6.26
N LEU A 66 -20.85 -19.27 -6.81
CA LEU A 66 -19.42 -19.47 -6.98
C LEU A 66 -18.75 -19.57 -5.61
N ILE A 67 -18.04 -20.66 -5.39
CA ILE A 67 -17.13 -20.80 -4.26
C ILE A 67 -15.83 -20.12 -4.67
N SER A 68 -15.66 -18.87 -4.26
CA SER A 68 -14.38 -18.19 -4.44
C SER A 68 -13.32 -18.87 -3.59
N ASN A 69 -12.27 -19.40 -4.22
CA ASN A 69 -11.06 -19.78 -3.49
C ASN A 69 -10.14 -18.57 -3.44
N LYS A 70 -9.82 -18.12 -2.22
CA LYS A 70 -8.81 -17.09 -1.98
C LYS A 70 -7.68 -17.71 -1.20
N GLU A 71 -6.45 -17.57 -1.70
CA GLU A 71 -5.26 -18.06 -1.04
C GLU A 71 -4.20 -16.95 -0.99
N ILE A 72 -3.38 -16.97 0.07
CA ILE A 72 -2.25 -16.07 0.24
C ILE A 72 -1.00 -16.93 0.35
N HIS A 73 -0.03 -16.65 -0.50
CA HIS A 73 1.30 -17.25 -0.45
C HIS A 73 2.26 -16.22 0.13
N ILE A 74 2.91 -16.54 1.25
CA ILE A 74 3.92 -15.67 1.86
C ILE A 74 5.26 -16.38 1.81
N THR A 75 6.26 -15.72 1.24
CA THR A 75 7.62 -16.23 1.11
C THR A 75 8.60 -15.22 1.69
N LEU A 76 9.67 -15.72 2.29
CA LEU A 76 10.86 -14.94 2.59
C LEU A 76 11.94 -15.30 1.57
N ASP A 77 12.53 -14.28 0.95
CA ASP A 77 13.72 -14.38 0.11
C ASP A 77 14.79 -13.44 0.67
N ASP A 78 15.79 -14.01 1.34
CA ASP A 78 16.86 -13.33 2.09
C ASP A 78 16.38 -12.18 3.00
N THR A 79 16.25 -10.97 2.43
CA THR A 79 15.87 -9.74 3.12
C THR A 79 14.47 -9.25 2.77
N THR A 80 13.70 -10.00 1.98
CA THR A 80 12.40 -9.56 1.46
C THR A 80 11.31 -10.57 1.77
N THR A 81 10.32 -10.15 2.54
CA THR A 81 9.05 -10.89 2.67
C THR A 81 8.13 -10.48 1.53
N ILE A 82 7.51 -11.44 0.86
CA ILE A 82 6.62 -11.23 -0.29
C ILE A 82 5.30 -11.92 0.00
N ALA A 83 4.18 -11.22 -0.14
CA ALA A 83 2.85 -11.82 -0.12
C ALA A 83 2.17 -11.74 -1.48
N ILE A 84 1.53 -12.83 -1.88
CA ILE A 84 0.79 -12.96 -3.14
C ILE A 84 -0.62 -13.44 -2.82
N LEU A 85 -1.62 -12.59 -3.07
CA LEU A 85 -3.03 -12.97 -3.04
C LEU A 85 -3.41 -13.55 -4.39
N LYS A 86 -3.96 -14.77 -4.38
CA LYS A 86 -4.58 -15.38 -5.54
C LYS A 86 -6.06 -15.59 -5.31
N GLU A 87 -6.84 -15.34 -6.35
CA GLU A 87 -8.26 -15.67 -6.41
C GLU A 87 -8.46 -16.64 -7.57
N ASN A 88 -9.02 -17.82 -7.27
CA ASN A 88 -9.25 -18.89 -8.24
C ASN A 88 -7.97 -19.23 -9.06
N GLY A 89 -6.83 -19.31 -8.36
CA GLY A 89 -5.52 -19.63 -8.93
C GLY A 89 -4.84 -18.49 -9.70
N LYS A 90 -5.49 -17.34 -9.88
CA LYS A 90 -4.91 -16.16 -10.54
C LYS A 90 -4.37 -15.18 -9.51
N VAL A 91 -3.16 -14.68 -9.71
CA VAL A 91 -2.59 -13.61 -8.87
C VAL A 91 -3.39 -12.34 -9.08
N VAL A 92 -3.99 -11.83 -8.01
CA VAL A 92 -4.79 -10.59 -8.04
C VAL A 92 -4.07 -9.43 -7.34
N LYS A 93 -3.19 -9.72 -6.38
CA LYS A 93 -2.41 -8.68 -5.68
C LYS A 93 -1.08 -9.24 -5.18
N ARG A 94 -0.09 -8.37 -5.10
CA ARG A 94 1.25 -8.62 -4.56
C ARG A 94 1.66 -7.48 -3.64
N SER A 95 2.35 -7.80 -2.55
CA SER A 95 3.01 -6.84 -1.67
C SER A 95 4.36 -7.38 -1.22
N GLU A 96 5.24 -6.47 -0.82
CA GLU A 96 6.60 -6.79 -0.40
C GLU A 96 6.96 -5.97 0.83
N ALA A 97 7.79 -6.53 1.72
CA ALA A 97 8.41 -5.86 2.86
C ALA A 97 9.91 -6.19 2.85
N LYS A 98 10.74 -5.15 2.82
CA LYS A 98 12.20 -5.28 2.75
C LYS A 98 12.80 -4.92 4.10
N LEU A 99 13.66 -5.79 4.62
CA LEU A 99 14.44 -5.56 5.82
C LEU A 99 15.48 -4.45 5.56
N HIS A 100 15.63 -3.52 6.48
CA HIS A 100 16.74 -2.57 6.44
C HIS A 100 18.04 -3.27 6.88
N PRO A 101 19.22 -2.92 6.33
CA PRO A 101 20.49 -3.51 6.76
C PRO A 101 20.81 -3.42 8.25
N ASP A 102 20.20 -2.45 8.94
CA ASP A 102 20.40 -2.19 10.38
C ASP A 102 19.30 -2.84 11.25
N ASP A 103 18.26 -3.43 10.64
CA ASP A 103 17.18 -4.09 11.38
C ASP A 103 17.57 -5.53 11.71
N THR A 104 17.15 -6.01 12.89
CA THR A 104 17.21 -7.45 13.19
C THR A 104 16.07 -8.14 12.46
N PHE A 105 16.39 -9.20 11.72
CA PHE A 105 15.40 -9.94 10.96
C PHE A 105 14.33 -10.56 11.86
N ASP A 106 13.06 -10.20 11.62
CA ASP A 106 11.88 -10.84 12.20
C ASP A 106 10.87 -11.15 11.08
N PHE A 107 10.69 -12.44 10.80
CA PHE A 107 9.76 -12.90 9.77
C PHE A 107 8.32 -12.53 10.09
N GLU A 108 7.93 -12.54 11.37
CA GLU A 108 6.57 -12.19 11.79
C GLU A 108 6.27 -10.72 11.49
N THR A 109 7.20 -9.81 11.80
CA THR A 109 7.13 -8.40 11.39
C THR A 109 7.03 -8.27 9.87
N GLY A 110 7.85 -9.00 9.11
CA GLY A 110 7.78 -9.02 7.65
C GLY A 110 6.40 -9.44 7.12
N VAL A 111 5.82 -10.50 7.69
CA VAL A 111 4.48 -11.03 7.38
C VAL A 111 3.40 -9.99 7.66
N ASN A 112 3.43 -9.36 8.83
CA ASN A 112 2.45 -8.34 9.22
C ASN A 112 2.45 -7.16 8.25
N VAL A 113 3.64 -6.65 7.91
CA VAL A 113 3.79 -5.52 6.98
C VAL A 113 3.26 -5.87 5.58
N VAL A 114 3.58 -7.05 5.06
CA VAL A 114 3.06 -7.43 3.74
C VAL A 114 1.55 -7.63 3.76
N MET A 115 0.96 -8.12 4.86
CA MET A 115 -0.48 -8.32 4.99
C MET A 115 -1.25 -7.00 5.05
N ASP A 116 -0.77 -6.01 5.79
CA ASP A 116 -1.40 -4.68 5.85
C ASP A 116 -1.41 -4.03 4.47
N ARG A 117 -0.28 -4.10 3.75
CA ARG A 117 -0.15 -3.64 2.35
C ARG A 117 -1.06 -4.43 1.40
N LEU A 118 -1.13 -5.75 1.57
CA LEU A 118 -1.94 -6.63 0.73
C LEU A 118 -3.43 -6.31 0.86
N PHE A 119 -3.89 -5.86 2.03
CA PHE A 119 -5.30 -5.56 2.25
C PHE A 119 -5.65 -4.08 2.29
N ASN A 120 -4.68 -3.18 2.03
CA ASN A 120 -4.85 -1.74 2.24
C ASN A 120 -5.50 -1.46 3.59
N ARG A 121 -5.05 -2.20 4.62
CA ARG A 121 -5.37 -1.85 5.99
C ARG A 121 -4.55 -0.60 6.26
N GLU A 122 -5.10 0.55 5.91
CA GLU A 122 -4.76 1.77 6.62
C GLU A 122 -4.86 1.42 8.10
N ASN A 123 -3.86 1.79 8.90
CA ASN A 123 -3.80 1.56 10.33
C ASN A 123 -5.05 2.15 11.02
N LYS A 124 -6.19 1.46 10.94
CA LYS A 124 -7.24 1.51 11.93
C LYS A 124 -6.88 0.42 12.92
N SER A 125 -5.87 0.73 13.73
CA SER A 125 -5.60 0.06 14.98
C SER A 125 -6.86 0.17 15.85
N THR A 126 -7.72 -0.85 15.79
CA THR A 126 -8.73 -1.10 16.81
C THR A 126 -8.13 -2.10 17.80
N ASP A 127 -8.17 -1.70 19.08
CA ASP A 127 -7.84 -2.43 20.31
C ASP A 127 -6.43 -2.30 20.92
N THR A 128 -6.28 -1.18 21.65
CA THR A 128 -6.00 -1.07 23.10
C THR A 128 -5.16 -2.15 23.77
N SER A 129 -3.90 -1.79 24.10
CA SER A 129 -3.17 -2.04 25.37
C SER A 129 -1.65 -2.23 25.21
N ALA A 130 -1.03 -1.58 24.23
CA ALA A 130 0.34 -1.08 24.32
C ALA A 130 0.49 0.01 23.24
N PRO A 131 1.12 1.16 23.51
CA PRO A 131 1.31 2.18 22.48
C PRO A 131 2.33 1.65 21.47
N VAL A 132 1.86 0.93 20.45
CA VAL A 132 2.64 0.74 19.22
C VAL A 132 2.78 2.15 18.67
N ALA A 133 4.00 2.69 18.77
CA ALA A 133 4.30 3.95 18.13
C ALA A 133 3.89 3.86 16.68
N ASP A 134 3.03 4.77 16.26
CA ASP A 134 2.96 5.15 14.86
C ASP A 134 4.35 5.69 14.52
N LYS A 135 5.15 4.75 14.03
CA LYS A 135 6.59 4.83 13.85
C LYS A 135 6.85 5.68 12.61
N HIS A 136 6.59 6.98 12.73
CA HIS A 136 6.77 7.93 11.65
C HIS A 136 8.20 8.43 11.58
N LEU A 137 8.66 8.72 10.36
CA LEU A 137 9.86 9.48 10.15
C LEU A 137 9.54 10.95 10.33
N HIS A 138 10.34 11.67 11.10
CA HIS A 138 10.20 13.09 11.35
C HIS A 138 11.42 13.83 10.84
N LEU A 139 11.20 15.03 10.30
CA LEU A 139 12.29 15.98 10.09
C LEU A 139 12.71 16.57 11.42
N LYS A 140 14.02 16.63 11.67
CA LYS A 140 14.58 17.22 12.88
C LYS A 140 15.69 18.21 12.53
N ILE A 141 15.71 19.35 13.21
CA ILE A 141 16.83 20.31 13.19
C ILE A 141 17.36 20.46 14.61
N ASN A 142 18.64 20.22 14.83
CA ASN A 142 19.26 20.34 16.17
C ASN A 142 18.46 19.64 17.28
N GLY A 143 17.93 18.45 16.97
CA GLY A 143 17.11 17.65 17.90
C GLY A 143 15.63 18.07 17.98
N LYS A 144 15.27 19.26 17.51
CA LYS A 144 13.87 19.74 17.46
C LYS A 144 13.12 19.05 16.33
N ASP A 145 11.97 18.46 16.65
CA ASP A 145 11.02 17.93 15.68
C ASP A 145 10.35 19.05 14.87
N LEU A 146 10.33 18.88 13.55
CA LEU A 146 9.81 19.82 12.58
C LEU A 146 8.55 19.31 11.87
N GLY A 147 8.21 18.03 12.01
CA GLY A 147 7.03 17.44 11.39
C GLY A 147 7.28 16.07 10.78
N VAL A 148 6.17 15.36 10.53
CA VAL A 148 6.13 14.02 9.95
C VAL A 148 6.50 14.09 8.47
N LEU A 149 7.56 13.39 8.08
CA LEU A 149 8.01 13.24 6.70
C LEU A 149 6.88 12.67 5.82
N GLY A 150 6.60 13.34 4.70
CA GLY A 150 5.55 12.95 3.77
C GLY A 150 4.16 13.46 4.13
N SER A 151 3.99 14.22 5.21
CA SER A 151 2.71 14.90 5.46
C SER A 151 2.46 15.99 4.42
N PRO A 152 1.25 16.09 3.84
CA PRO A 152 0.93 17.11 2.86
C PRO A 152 0.95 18.50 3.52
N VAL A 153 1.42 19.50 2.77
CA VAL A 153 1.32 20.91 3.16
C VAL A 153 0.40 21.66 2.19
N ASN A 154 -0.15 22.77 2.66
CA ASN A 154 -0.99 23.67 1.87
C ASN A 154 -0.14 24.61 1.00
N LYS A 155 0.77 24.03 0.22
CA LYS A 155 1.61 24.72 -0.77
C LYS A 155 1.75 23.83 -1.99
N THR A 156 1.75 24.46 -3.15
CA THR A 156 2.11 23.84 -4.41
C THR A 156 3.39 24.46 -4.96
N ASP A 157 4.07 23.72 -5.82
CA ASP A 157 5.15 24.30 -6.61
C ASP A 157 4.61 25.11 -7.81
N VAL A 158 5.49 25.63 -8.66
CA VAL A 158 5.13 26.41 -9.86
C VAL A 158 4.31 25.63 -10.90
N PHE A 159 4.28 24.31 -10.84
CA PHE A 159 3.50 23.45 -11.74
C PHE A 159 2.17 23.00 -11.12
N GLY A 160 1.92 23.35 -9.86
CA GLY A 160 0.70 22.98 -9.14
C GLY A 160 0.81 21.67 -8.36
N GLU A 161 1.99 21.05 -8.28
CA GLU A 161 2.19 19.80 -7.54
C GLU A 161 2.15 20.07 -6.02
N GLN A 162 1.37 19.27 -5.28
CA GLN A 162 1.25 19.38 -3.83
C GLN A 162 2.57 18.99 -3.15
N LEU A 163 3.07 19.89 -2.30
CA LEU A 163 4.26 19.65 -1.52
C LEU A 163 3.96 18.88 -0.23
N HIS A 164 4.97 18.17 0.24
CA HIS A 164 4.95 17.42 1.48
C HIS A 164 6.17 17.75 2.33
N VAL A 165 6.05 17.57 3.64
CA VAL A 165 7.16 17.69 4.59
C VAL A 165 8.32 16.79 4.14
N GLY A 166 9.48 17.37 3.90
CA GLY A 166 10.71 16.69 3.46
C GLY A 166 11.03 16.82 1.99
N ASP A 167 10.09 17.33 1.19
CA ASP A 167 10.36 17.74 -0.18
C ASP A 167 11.43 18.83 -0.20
N THR A 168 12.31 18.75 -1.19
CA THR A 168 13.31 19.78 -1.47
C THR A 168 12.86 20.58 -2.68
N VAL A 169 12.85 21.88 -2.53
CA VAL A 169 12.45 22.83 -3.56
C VAL A 169 13.62 23.71 -3.97
N GLN A 170 13.63 24.11 -5.23
CA GLN A 170 14.57 25.07 -5.78
C GLN A 170 13.89 26.40 -6.02
N TYR A 171 14.46 27.49 -5.50
CA TYR A 171 14.03 28.85 -5.82
C TYR A 171 14.53 29.26 -7.18
N LEU A 172 13.66 29.90 -7.95
CA LEU A 172 13.89 30.23 -9.35
C LEU A 172 13.89 31.73 -9.53
N GLU A 173 14.86 32.21 -10.31
CA GLU A 173 14.91 33.57 -10.80
C GLU A 173 15.04 33.56 -12.32
N LYS A 174 14.50 34.59 -12.98
CA LYS A 174 14.73 34.80 -14.40
C LYS A 174 16.15 35.33 -14.63
N GLY A 175 16.97 34.58 -15.35
CA GLY A 175 18.31 34.99 -15.73
C GLY A 175 18.29 36.26 -16.58
N THR A 176 19.12 37.24 -16.21
CA THR A 176 19.16 38.57 -16.86
C THR A 176 19.62 38.51 -18.32
N THR A 177 20.37 37.48 -18.70
CA THR A 177 21.00 37.37 -20.01
C THR A 177 20.28 36.40 -20.95
N SER A 178 19.85 35.22 -20.46
CA SER A 178 19.16 34.22 -21.29
C SER A 178 17.64 34.28 -21.21
N GLY A 179 17.09 34.87 -20.14
CA GLY A 179 15.65 34.84 -19.86
C GLY A 179 15.14 33.52 -19.30
N ASP A 180 16.01 32.52 -19.13
CA ASP A 180 15.67 31.22 -18.55
C ASP A 180 15.47 31.30 -17.04
N LEU A 181 14.72 30.36 -16.47
CA LEU A 181 14.65 30.18 -15.02
C LEU A 181 15.91 29.47 -14.54
N ILE A 182 16.65 30.13 -13.64
CA ILE A 182 17.84 29.58 -12.98
C ILE A 182 17.55 29.33 -11.51
N SER A 183 18.10 28.24 -10.97
CA SER A 183 18.04 27.99 -9.53
C SER A 183 18.99 28.91 -8.78
N VAL A 184 18.45 29.68 -7.83
CA VAL A 184 19.22 30.63 -6.99
C VAL A 184 19.27 30.22 -5.52
N GLY A 185 18.59 29.13 -5.17
CA GLY A 185 18.64 28.57 -3.83
C GLY A 185 17.86 27.27 -3.70
N ASN A 186 18.08 26.57 -2.60
CA ASN A 186 17.36 25.34 -2.25
C ASN A 186 16.79 25.45 -0.85
N ALA A 187 15.62 24.85 -0.61
CA ALA A 187 15.05 24.69 0.71
C ALA A 187 14.36 23.35 0.89
N VAL A 188 14.10 22.99 2.15
CA VAL A 188 13.18 21.90 2.48
C VAL A 188 11.88 22.41 3.06
N VAL A 189 10.82 21.74 2.62
CA VAL A 189 9.46 21.92 3.09
C VAL A 189 9.31 21.29 4.47
N ILE A 190 8.90 22.11 5.44
CA ILE A 190 8.72 21.68 6.83
C ILE A 190 7.27 21.87 7.27
N SER A 191 6.62 22.94 6.83
CA SER A 191 5.22 23.19 7.14
C SER A 191 4.53 24.02 6.06
N ASN A 192 3.27 24.38 6.32
CA ASN A 192 2.48 25.27 5.48
C ASN A 192 3.11 26.65 5.28
N GLU A 193 4.00 27.09 6.17
CA GLU A 193 4.60 28.43 6.10
C GLU A 193 6.12 28.39 6.14
N GLU A 194 6.71 27.27 6.57
CA GLU A 194 8.12 27.16 6.86
C GLU A 194 8.88 26.36 5.80
N LEU A 195 9.85 27.04 5.18
CA LEU A 195 10.88 26.47 4.33
C LEU A 195 12.24 26.74 4.97
N VAL A 196 13.06 25.71 5.17
CA VAL A 196 14.44 25.90 5.63
C VAL A 196 15.40 25.94 4.46
N LEU A 197 16.02 27.10 4.26
CA LEU A 197 16.98 27.38 3.20
C LEU A 197 18.34 26.74 3.49
N PHE A 198 18.84 25.98 2.53
CA PHE A 198 20.13 25.28 2.59
C PHE A 198 21.26 26.07 1.96
N ASN A 199 20.96 26.69 0.82
CA ASN A 199 21.90 27.44 0.02
C ASN A 199 21.13 28.51 -0.76
N GLY A 200 21.74 29.66 -0.98
CA GLY A 200 21.13 30.82 -1.62
C GLY A 200 21.08 32.05 -0.72
N ASP A 201 20.92 33.21 -1.34
CA ASP A 201 20.78 34.49 -0.64
C ASP A 201 19.42 34.57 0.06
N LYS A 202 19.43 34.26 1.37
CA LYS A 202 18.22 34.19 2.20
C LYS A 202 17.43 35.49 2.19
N GLU A 203 18.10 36.64 2.18
CA GLU A 203 17.46 37.95 2.17
C GLU A 203 16.82 38.23 0.83
N ASN A 204 17.51 37.93 -0.27
CA ASN A 204 16.97 38.12 -1.63
C ASN A 204 15.74 37.24 -1.88
N ILE A 205 15.86 35.94 -1.58
CA ILE A 205 14.80 34.95 -1.78
C ILE A 205 13.55 35.34 -0.98
N LYS A 206 13.71 35.72 0.29
CA LYS A 206 12.60 36.15 1.14
C LYS A 206 11.99 37.47 0.69
N ARG A 207 12.82 38.49 0.46
CA ARG A 207 12.36 39.84 0.10
C ARG A 207 11.58 39.86 -1.22
N ARG A 208 11.97 39.04 -2.19
CA ARG A 208 11.34 39.01 -3.52
C ARG A 208 10.27 37.93 -3.68
N ASN A 209 10.06 37.10 -2.66
CA ASN A 209 9.12 35.99 -2.69
C ASN A 209 9.27 35.17 -3.99
N LEU A 210 10.51 34.73 -4.27
CA LEU A 210 10.82 34.04 -5.52
C LEU A 210 10.01 32.74 -5.65
N PRO A 211 9.54 32.41 -6.86
CA PRO A 211 8.86 31.14 -7.11
C PRO A 211 9.82 29.97 -6.88
N PHE A 212 9.27 28.79 -6.58
CA PHE A 212 10.05 27.59 -6.37
C PHE A 212 9.42 26.36 -7.05
N MET A 213 10.27 25.43 -7.50
CA MET A 213 9.83 24.14 -8.06
C MET A 213 10.23 22.98 -7.17
N LEU A 214 9.45 21.89 -7.19
CA LEU A 214 9.89 20.63 -6.59
C LEU A 214 11.16 20.15 -7.29
N SER A 215 12.21 19.92 -6.51
CA SER A 215 13.50 19.39 -6.99
C SER A 215 13.67 17.92 -6.61
N GLU A 216 13.33 17.57 -5.38
CA GLU A 216 13.44 16.20 -4.88
C GLU A 216 12.31 15.86 -3.92
N SER A 217 11.59 14.76 -4.18
CA SER A 217 10.49 14.29 -3.34
C SER A 217 10.99 13.63 -2.04
N TYR A 218 10.21 13.80 -0.96
CA TYR A 218 10.38 13.13 0.34
C TYR A 218 10.53 11.61 0.23
N THR A 219 9.96 11.00 -0.82
CA THR A 219 10.01 9.55 -1.08
C THR A 219 11.43 9.00 -1.24
N LYS A 220 12.40 9.85 -1.55
CA LYS A 220 13.83 9.49 -1.63
C LYS A 220 14.56 9.55 -0.28
N ARG A 221 13.91 10.06 0.78
CA ARG A 221 14.50 10.26 2.10
C ARG A 221 14.34 9.00 2.96
N LYS A 222 15.37 8.69 3.75
CA LYS A 222 15.43 7.53 4.67
C LYS A 222 15.89 7.97 6.05
N LEU A 223 15.67 7.14 7.06
CA LEU A 223 16.19 7.38 8.41
C LEU A 223 17.70 7.68 8.37
N GLY A 224 18.15 8.68 9.12
CA GLY A 224 19.54 9.11 9.16
C GLY A 224 20.00 9.97 7.98
N HIS A 225 19.18 10.11 6.92
CA HIS A 225 19.51 10.98 5.79
C HIS A 225 19.64 12.44 6.27
N ARG A 226 20.72 13.10 5.85
CA ARG A 226 21.05 14.49 6.20
C ARG A 226 20.98 15.37 4.96
N TYR A 227 20.39 16.54 5.08
CA TYR A 227 20.40 17.51 3.98
C TYR A 227 21.79 18.16 3.87
N PRO A 228 22.41 18.19 2.68
CA PRO A 228 23.74 18.76 2.49
C PRO A 228 23.84 20.16 3.07
N TYR A 229 24.97 20.46 3.72
CA TYR A 229 25.29 21.78 4.27
C TYR A 229 24.35 22.28 5.39
N THR A 230 23.49 21.41 5.94
CA THR A 230 22.68 21.72 7.13
C THR A 230 22.79 20.64 8.19
N ASP A 231 22.29 20.93 9.37
CA ASP A 231 22.13 20.09 10.55
C ASP A 231 20.77 19.35 10.57
N ILE A 232 19.98 19.47 9.50
CA ILE A 232 18.66 18.84 9.37
C ILE A 232 18.80 17.36 8.99
N ARG A 233 18.04 16.50 9.69
CA ARG A 233 18.07 15.04 9.51
C ARG A 233 16.67 14.46 9.55
N VAL A 234 16.50 13.32 8.90
CA VAL A 234 15.32 12.47 9.07
C VAL A 234 15.54 11.54 10.27
N GLY A 235 14.72 11.69 11.30
CA GLY A 235 14.75 10.89 12.52
C GLY A 235 13.49 10.05 12.69
N TYR A 236 13.49 9.19 13.70
CA TYR A 236 12.31 8.45 14.13
C TYR A 236 11.60 9.19 15.25
N LEU A 237 10.27 9.15 15.23
CA LEU A 237 9.47 9.45 16.42
C LEU A 237 8.79 8.16 16.88
N ALA A 238 9.54 7.35 17.62
CA ALA A 238 8.90 6.51 18.61
C ALA A 238 8.70 7.43 19.83
N TRP A 239 7.48 7.52 20.34
CA TRP A 239 7.02 8.32 21.49
C TRP A 239 8.09 9.01 22.33
N GLU A 240 7.82 10.26 22.70
CA GLU A 240 8.35 10.83 23.94
C GLU A 240 8.02 9.90 25.13
N VAL A 241 8.91 8.96 25.40
CA VAL A 241 9.21 8.54 26.75
C VAL A 241 10.59 9.10 27.02
N ASN A 242 10.61 10.21 27.74
CA ASN A 242 11.81 10.68 28.42
C ASN A 242 12.32 9.53 29.29
N ILE A 243 13.42 8.92 28.89
CA ILE A 243 14.23 8.12 29.81
C ILE A 243 15.52 8.92 30.00
N TRP A 244 15.55 9.66 31.10
CA TRP A 244 16.78 10.16 31.69
C TRP A 244 17.53 8.99 32.31
N ILE A 245 18.83 8.93 32.07
CA ILE A 245 19.81 8.38 33.00
C ILE A 245 20.97 9.37 32.98
N ASP A 246 21.43 9.79 34.17
CA ASP A 246 22.54 10.74 34.37
C ASP A 246 23.79 10.45 33.51
#